data_AF-H5U5G9-F1
#
_entry.id   AF-H5U5G9-F1
#
_cell.length_a   1.000
_cell.length_b   1.000
_cell.length_c   1.000
_cell.angle_alpha   90.00
_cell.angle_beta   90.00
_cell.angle_gamma   90.00
#
_symmetry.space_group_name_H-M   'P 1'
#
loop_
_entity.id
_entity.type
_entity.pdbx_description
1 polymer ?
#
loop_
_entity_poly.entity_id
_entity_poly.type
_entity_poly.pdbx_seq_one_letter_code
_entity_poly.pdbx_strand_id
1 'polypeptide(L)'
;MTGPDTDGSVALTYLVDGEECLTAIGLALVCSVPVCDAERFMADHGRHAELPAAWRRRGRRRVSEAAAHTGDQSASSVVRYWADQLGIPTAITVVASASPLLDSGSGGDRD
;
A
#
# COMPACT_ATOMS: atom_id res chain seq x y z
N MET A 1 6.51 -24.32 -17.54
CA MET A 1 5.86 -23.78 -16.31
C MET A 1 6.89 -22.91 -15.61
N THR A 2 6.99 -21.65 -16.01
CA THR A 2 7.84 -20.66 -15.35
C THR A 2 7.03 -20.15 -14.15
N GLY A 3 7.49 -20.43 -12.93
CA GLY A 3 6.88 -19.85 -11.73
C GLY A 3 6.96 -18.33 -11.81
N PRO A 4 6.11 -17.56 -11.10
CA PRO A 4 6.28 -16.13 -11.05
C PRO A 4 7.66 -15.87 -10.41
N ASP A 5 8.63 -15.48 -11.24
CA ASP A 5 9.91 -14.93 -10.83
C ASP A 5 9.61 -13.73 -9.93
N THR A 6 9.50 -14.02 -8.63
CA THR A 6 9.34 -12.99 -7.61
C THR A 6 10.76 -12.52 -7.36
N ASP A 7 11.16 -11.50 -8.11
CA ASP A 7 12.50 -10.90 -8.19
C ASP A 7 12.95 -10.23 -6.88
N GLY A 8 12.70 -10.86 -5.73
CA GLY A 8 12.88 -10.31 -4.38
C GLY A 8 12.11 -9.01 -4.10
N SER A 9 11.31 -8.55 -5.06
CA SER A 9 10.78 -7.21 -5.11
C SER A 9 9.46 -7.11 -4.35
N VAL A 10 9.29 -6.02 -3.60
CA VAL A 10 8.14 -5.82 -2.72
C VAL A 10 7.18 -4.79 -3.31
N ALA A 11 5.89 -5.11 -3.33
CA ALA A 11 4.83 -4.19 -3.73
C ALA A 11 4.58 -3.14 -2.64
N LEU A 12 4.70 -1.86 -2.99
CA LEU A 12 4.49 -0.74 -2.04
C LEU A 12 3.18 0.01 -2.27
N THR A 13 2.72 0.11 -3.52
CA THR A 13 1.45 0.73 -3.90
C THR A 13 0.61 -0.24 -4.74
N TYR A 14 -0.67 0.08 -4.92
CA TYR A 14 -1.59 -0.62 -5.81
C TYR A 14 -2.68 0.35 -6.31
N LEU A 15 -3.44 -0.03 -7.34
CA LEU A 15 -4.53 0.80 -7.86
C LEU A 15 -5.91 0.23 -7.47
N VAL A 16 -6.82 1.11 -7.05
CA VAL A 16 -8.25 0.80 -6.90
C VAL A 16 -9.01 1.84 -7.67
N ASP A 17 -9.76 1.42 -8.69
CA ASP A 17 -10.59 2.32 -9.50
C ASP A 17 -9.81 3.54 -10.06
N GLY A 18 -8.52 3.35 -10.36
CA GLY A 18 -7.62 4.39 -10.86
C GLY A 18 -6.95 5.24 -9.78
N GLU A 19 -7.32 5.05 -8.51
CA GLU A 19 -6.69 5.72 -7.37
C GLU A 19 -5.50 4.92 -6.83
N GLU A 20 -4.37 5.62 -6.65
CA GLU A 20 -3.19 5.03 -6.04
C GLU A 20 -3.34 4.91 -4.52
N CYS A 21 -3.24 3.67 -4.05
CA CYS A 21 -3.32 3.31 -2.65
C CYS A 21 -1.99 2.72 -2.15
N LEU A 22 -1.73 2.89 -0.85
CA LEU A 22 -0.57 2.27 -0.18
C LEU A 22 -0.92 0.85 0.29
N THR A 23 -0.02 -0.10 0.03
CA THR A 23 -0.04 -1.39 0.74
C THR A 23 0.30 -1.20 2.22
N ALA A 24 0.13 -2.23 3.06
CA ALA A 24 0.57 -2.17 4.45
C ALA A 24 2.08 -1.88 4.56
N ILE A 25 2.89 -2.44 3.66
CA ILE A 25 4.34 -2.20 3.62
C ILE A 25 4.63 -0.75 3.20
N GLY A 26 3.94 -0.22 2.18
CA GLY A 26 4.04 1.18 1.76
C GLY A 26 3.65 2.15 2.88
N LEU A 27 2.56 1.86 3.60
CA LEU A 27 2.13 2.64 4.75
C LEU A 27 3.17 2.60 5.88
N ALA A 28 3.69 1.42 6.20
CA ALA A 28 4.71 1.21 7.22
C ALA A 28 5.98 2.01 6.92
N LEU A 29 6.40 1.99 5.66
CA LEU A 29 7.56 2.73 5.16
C LEU A 29 7.37 4.24 5.34
N VAL A 30 6.25 4.80 4.84
CA VAL A 30 5.97 6.24 4.90
C VAL A 30 5.77 6.73 6.33
N CYS A 31 5.07 5.96 7.17
CA CYS A 31 4.77 6.36 8.54
C CYS A 31 5.89 6.05 9.55
N SER A 32 6.97 5.38 9.12
CA SER A 32 8.01 4.84 10.01
C SER A 32 7.42 4.02 11.15
N VAL A 33 6.65 3.00 10.79
CA VAL A 33 6.05 2.05 11.75
C VAL A 33 6.36 0.61 11.35
N PRO A 34 6.31 -0.35 12.29
CA PRO A 34 6.40 -1.77 11.96
C PRO A 34 5.33 -2.20 10.94
N VAL A 35 5.68 -3.12 10.04
CA VAL A 35 4.73 -3.66 9.04
C VAL A 35 3.55 -4.33 9.71
N CYS A 36 3.78 -5.10 10.78
CA CYS A 36 2.73 -5.78 11.53
C CYS A 36 1.70 -4.79 12.13
N ASP A 37 2.14 -3.61 12.56
CA ASP A 37 1.24 -2.57 13.06
C ASP A 37 0.37 -2.01 11.93
N ALA A 38 0.97 -1.76 10.75
CA ALA A 38 0.25 -1.26 9.58
C ALA A 38 -0.75 -2.30 9.03
N GLU A 39 -0.36 -3.58 8.98
CA GLU A 39 -1.23 -4.69 8.59
C GLU A 39 -2.43 -4.81 9.53
N ARG A 40 -2.16 -4.82 10.84
CA ARG A 40 -3.22 -4.88 11.85
C ARG A 40 -4.16 -3.69 11.75
N PHE A 41 -3.63 -2.48 11.58
CA PHE A 41 -4.46 -1.29 11.43
C PHE A 41 -5.39 -1.39 10.21
N MET A 42 -4.87 -1.82 9.06
CA MET A 42 -5.69 -2.00 7.85
C MET A 42 -6.74 -3.11 8.01
N ALA A 43 -6.44 -4.17 8.76
CA ALA A 43 -7.39 -5.23 9.06
C ALA A 43 -8.51 -4.76 10.00
N ASP A 44 -8.15 -4.02 11.05
CA ASP A 44 -9.08 -3.58 12.11
C ASP A 44 -9.97 -2.41 11.65
N HIS A 45 -9.47 -1.52 10.79
CA HIS A 45 -10.15 -0.27 10.43
C HIS A 45 -10.46 -0.12 8.94
N GLY A 46 -9.88 -0.97 8.08
CA GLY A 46 -10.00 -0.84 6.64
C GLY A 46 -9.04 0.20 6.04
N ARG A 47 -9.01 0.24 4.70
CA ARG A 47 -8.00 0.98 3.91
C ARG A 47 -8.22 2.50 3.89
N HIS A 48 -9.44 2.95 4.13
CA HIS A 48 -9.81 4.38 4.13
C HIS A 48 -9.92 5.00 5.53
N ALA A 49 -9.46 4.27 6.55
CA ALA A 49 -9.50 4.75 7.93
C ALA A 49 -8.58 5.95 8.14
N GLU A 50 -8.99 6.86 9.03
CA GLU A 50 -8.15 7.97 9.45
C GLU A 50 -6.94 7.42 10.24
N LEU A 51 -5.74 7.71 9.75
CA LEU A 51 -4.51 7.26 10.40
C LEU A 51 -4.34 7.89 11.79
N PRO A 52 -3.76 7.16 12.77
CA PRO A 52 -3.44 7.72 14.08
C PRO A 52 -2.62 9.01 13.98
N ALA A 53 -2.86 9.97 14.87
CA ALA A 53 -2.22 11.30 14.80
C ALA A 53 -0.68 11.24 14.85
N ALA A 54 -0.10 10.25 15.53
CA ALA A 54 1.34 10.03 15.52
C ALA A 54 1.85 9.58 14.15
N TRP A 55 1.13 8.69 13.47
CA TRP A 55 1.47 8.18 12.15
C TRP A 55 1.33 9.27 11.10
N ARG A 56 0.24 10.05 11.13
CA ARG A 56 0.05 11.20 10.24
C ARG A 56 1.18 12.21 10.33
N ARG A 57 1.66 12.53 11.54
CA ARG A 57 2.77 13.47 11.73
C ARG A 57 4.07 12.94 11.12
N ARG A 58 4.39 11.66 11.35
CA ARG A 58 5.57 11.02 10.75
C ARG A 58 5.47 10.93 9.23
N GLY A 59 4.32 10.48 8.73
CA GLY A 59 4.01 10.39 7.31
C GLY A 59 4.15 11.74 6.62
N ARG A 60 3.53 12.81 7.16
CA ARG A 60 3.64 14.16 6.60
C ARG A 60 5.09 14.65 6.56
N ARG A 61 5.88 14.41 7.62
CA ARG A 61 7.30 14.76 7.63
C ARG A 61 8.06 14.03 6.53
N ARG A 62 7.87 12.72 6.39
CA ARG A 62 8.54 11.90 5.37
C ARG A 62 8.11 12.24 3.94
N VAL A 63 6.84 12.56 3.73
CA VAL A 63 6.33 13.05 2.43
C VAL A 63 6.99 14.38 2.08
N SER A 64 7.05 15.32 3.03
CA SER A 64 7.70 16.61 2.79
C SER A 64 9.19 16.47 2.49
N GLU A 65 9.88 15.55 3.17
CA GLU A 65 11.30 15.27 2.95
C GLU A 65 11.52 14.64 1.58
N ALA A 66 10.77 13.60 1.22
CA ALA A 66 10.83 12.98 -0.10
C ALA A 66 10.54 14.01 -1.20
N ALA A 67 9.49 14.83 -1.06
CA ALA A 67 9.12 15.84 -2.02
C ALA A 67 10.19 16.93 -2.21
N ALA A 68 10.97 17.26 -1.17
CA ALA A 68 12.09 18.18 -1.30
C ALA A 68 13.21 17.61 -2.18
N HIS A 69 13.33 16.28 -2.27
CA HIS A 69 14.31 15.60 -3.11
C HIS A 69 13.79 15.24 -4.50
N THR A 70 12.52 14.83 -4.61
CA THR A 70 11.93 14.33 -5.86
C THR A 70 11.17 15.39 -6.63
N GLY A 71 10.75 16.48 -5.98
CA GLY A 71 9.82 17.46 -6.54
C GLY A 71 8.38 16.96 -6.70
N ASP A 72 8.07 15.74 -6.23
CA ASP A 72 6.77 15.09 -6.40
C ASP A 72 6.25 14.53 -5.06
N GLN A 73 4.97 14.77 -4.79
CA GLN A 73 4.25 14.35 -3.59
C GLN A 73 3.35 13.12 -3.81
N SER A 74 3.35 12.53 -5.02
CA SER A 74 2.63 11.30 -5.32
C SER A 74 3.06 10.16 -4.39
N ALA A 75 2.13 9.26 -4.04
CA ALA A 75 2.43 8.14 -3.16
C ALA A 75 3.55 7.27 -3.75
N SER A 76 3.49 6.98 -5.06
CA SER A 76 4.54 6.35 -5.85
C SER A 76 5.91 6.99 -5.66
N SER A 77 6.03 8.31 -5.81
CA SER A 77 7.31 9.01 -5.70
C SER A 77 7.87 8.94 -4.29
N VAL A 78 7.01 9.14 -3.28
CA VAL A 78 7.40 9.10 -1.88
C VAL A 78 7.85 7.70 -1.46
N VAL A 79 7.09 6.65 -1.78
CA VAL A 79 7.47 5.27 -1.40
C VAL A 79 8.73 4.81 -2.11
N ARG A 80 8.90 5.17 -3.39
CA ARG A 80 10.08 4.83 -4.18
C ARG A 80 11.32 5.51 -3.62
N TYR A 81 11.24 6.80 -3.29
CA TYR A 81 12.34 7.52 -2.66
C TYR A 81 12.79 6.83 -1.36
N TRP A 82 11.85 6.53 -0.46
CA TRP A 82 12.21 5.93 0.83
C TRP A 82 12.69 4.49 0.72
N ALA A 83 12.18 3.72 -0.25
CA ALA A 83 12.67 2.37 -0.49
C ALA A 83 14.09 2.38 -1.05
N ASP A 84 14.41 3.30 -1.95
CA ASP A 84 15.77 3.52 -2.48
C ASP A 84 16.75 3.89 -1.36
N GLN A 85 16.37 4.83 -0.48
CA GLN A 85 17.18 5.21 0.69
C GLN A 85 17.45 4.05 1.66
N LEU A 86 16.59 3.03 1.69
CA LEU A 86 16.72 1.86 2.56
C LEU A 86 17.25 0.62 1.84
N GLY A 87 17.55 0.71 0.54
CA GLY A 87 17.97 -0.44 -0.27
C GLY A 87 16.92 -1.54 -0.40
N ILE A 88 15.63 -1.19 -0.30
CA ILE A 88 14.53 -2.14 -0.45
C ILE A 88 14.23 -2.29 -1.95
N PRO A 89 14.40 -3.48 -2.56
CA PRO A 89 14.03 -3.70 -3.95
C PRO A 89 12.51 -3.57 -4.10
N THR A 90 12.06 -2.58 -4.88
CA THR A 90 10.64 -2.31 -5.09
C THR A 90 10.17 -2.80 -6.44
N ALA A 91 9.08 -3.57 -6.45
CA ALA A 91 8.25 -3.68 -7.64
C ALA A 91 7.15 -2.63 -7.50
N ILE A 92 7.03 -1.75 -8.49
CA ILE A 92 5.80 -0.96 -8.62
C ILE A 92 4.75 -1.93 -9.15
N THR A 93 4.01 -2.55 -8.24
CA THR A 93 2.96 -3.49 -8.62
C THR A 93 1.67 -2.72 -8.87
N VAL A 94 1.33 -2.57 -10.15
CA VAL A 94 -0.02 -2.19 -10.53
C VAL A 94 -0.93 -3.40 -10.30
N VAL A 95 -1.49 -3.53 -9.10
CA VAL A 95 -2.62 -4.47 -8.93
C VAL A 95 -3.82 -3.77 -9.55
N ALA A 96 -4.22 -4.19 -10.74
CA ALA A 96 -5.51 -3.85 -11.30
C ALA A 96 -6.57 -4.56 -10.45
N SER A 97 -7.23 -3.79 -9.57
CA SER A 97 -8.51 -4.10 -8.94
C SER A 97 -8.56 -5.43 -8.17
N ALA A 98 -8.35 -5.37 -6.86
CA ALA A 98 -8.96 -6.35 -5.96
C ALA A 98 -10.39 -5.89 -5.64
N SER A 99 -11.38 -6.48 -6.31
CA SER A 99 -12.79 -6.46 -5.91
C SER A 99 -13.52 -7.65 -6.55
N PRO A 100 -14.55 -8.23 -5.90
CA PRO A 100 -14.47 -9.01 -4.67
C PRO A 100 -14.98 -10.44 -4.95
N LEU A 101 -14.42 -11.46 -4.28
CA LEU A 101 -15.01 -12.81 -4.32
C LEU A 101 -16.23 -12.84 -3.39
N LEU A 102 -17.31 -12.19 -3.81
CA LEU A 102 -18.66 -12.60 -3.44
C LEU A 102 -19.03 -13.73 -4.40
N ASP A 103 -18.72 -14.95 -3.97
CA ASP A 103 -19.23 -16.16 -4.59
C ASP A 103 -20.76 -16.10 -4.60
N SER A 104 -21.31 -16.00 -5.79
CA SER A 104 -22.74 -16.11 -6.05
C SER A 104 -23.08 -17.59 -6.22
N GLY A 105 -23.35 -18.28 -5.12
CA GLY A 105 -24.08 -19.56 -5.12
C GLY A 105 -25.42 -19.35 -4.41
N SER A 106 -26.51 -19.00 -5.09
CA SER A 106 -27.43 -19.93 -5.78
C SER A 106 -28.07 -20.94 -4.82
N GLY A 107 -29.34 -20.69 -4.50
CA GLY A 107 -30.19 -21.55 -3.69
C GLY A 107 -31.62 -21.02 -3.74
N GLY A 108 -32.26 -21.15 -4.91
CA GLY A 108 -33.69 -20.95 -4.99
C GLY A 108 -34.41 -22.07 -4.25
N ASP A 109 -35.42 -21.72 -3.47
CA ASP A 109 -36.53 -22.62 -3.21
C ASP A 109 -37.81 -21.80 -3.18
N ARG A 110 -38.72 -22.19 -4.07
CA ARG A 110 -40.08 -21.67 -4.18
C ARG A 110 -40.93 -22.51 -3.23
N ASP A 111 -41.75 -21.85 -2.42
CA ASP A 111 -42.98 -22.44 -1.88
C ASP A 111 -44.17 -21.72 -2.53
#